data_AF-A0AAU2NX53-F1
#
_entry.id   AF-A0AAU2NX53-F1
#
_cell.length_a   1.000
_cell.length_b   1.000
_cell.length_c   1.000
_cell.angle_alpha   90.00
_cell.angle_beta   90.00
_cell.angle_gamma   90.00
#
_symmetry.space_group_name_H-M   'P 1'
#
loop_
_entity.id
_entity.type
_entity.pdbx_description
1 polymer ?
#
loop_
_entity_poly.entity_id
_entity_poly.type
_entity_poly.pdbx_seq_one_letter_code
_entity_poly.pdbx_strand_id
1 'polypeptide(L)'
;MSRATDDTGVEPLVTACGRRIEVRRLRLGAAGLRLGRIALAVGPERGGTSRIWAGLSPAEARELARLLLDQAERTENAASS
;
A
#
# COMPACT_ATOMS: atom_id res chain seq x y z
N MET A 1 -8.98 20.79 -12.37
CA MET A 1 -8.47 19.39 -12.37
C MET A 1 -7.23 19.33 -11.48
N SER A 2 -7.35 18.82 -10.26
CA SER A 2 -6.21 18.71 -9.33
C SER A 2 -5.31 17.56 -9.77
N ARG A 3 -4.05 17.86 -10.11
CA ARG A 3 -3.05 16.89 -10.54
C ARG A 3 -2.40 16.30 -9.28
N ALA A 4 -2.56 14.99 -9.07
CA ALA A 4 -1.85 14.27 -8.02
C ALA A 4 -0.34 14.32 -8.34
N THR A 5 0.43 15.04 -7.53
CA THR A 5 1.90 14.96 -7.58
C THR A 5 2.30 13.70 -6.83
N ASP A 6 2.88 12.76 -7.58
CA ASP A 6 3.40 11.49 -7.10
C ASP A 6 4.77 11.72 -6.42
N ASP A 7 4.90 11.29 -5.17
CA ASP A 7 6.14 11.36 -4.38
C ASP A 7 7.03 10.17 -4.77
N THR A 8 7.94 10.41 -5.70
CA THR A 8 8.90 9.43 -6.25
C THR A 8 9.95 9.03 -5.21
N GLY A 9 9.96 7.76 -4.78
CA GLY A 9 11.13 7.26 -4.04
C GLY A 9 11.05 5.88 -3.38
N VAL A 10 9.93 5.17 -3.38
CA VAL A 10 9.87 3.83 -2.76
C VAL A 10 9.89 2.76 -3.86
N GLU A 11 10.94 1.94 -3.90
CA GLU A 11 10.97 0.79 -4.80
C GLU A 11 9.82 -0.19 -4.44
N PRO A 12 9.12 -0.73 -5.44
CA PRO A 12 8.04 -1.69 -5.22
C PRO A 12 8.55 -2.97 -4.58
N LEU A 13 7.83 -3.45 -3.56
CA LEU A 13 8.02 -4.79 -3.02
C LEU A 13 7.51 -5.82 -4.04
N VAL A 14 8.32 -6.83 -4.36
CA VAL A 14 7.89 -7.97 -5.19
C VAL A 14 7.71 -9.18 -4.30
N THR A 15 6.51 -9.75 -4.29
CA THR A 15 6.23 -10.97 -3.53
C THR A 15 6.85 -12.21 -4.19
N ALA A 16 6.98 -13.32 -3.46
CA ALA A 16 7.47 -14.59 -4.01
C ALA A 16 6.66 -15.09 -5.22
N CYS A 17 5.35 -14.76 -5.29
CA CYS A 17 4.52 -15.04 -6.45
C CYS A 17 4.64 -13.98 -7.57
N GLY A 18 5.65 -13.12 -7.54
CA GLY A 18 5.95 -12.14 -8.57
C GLY A 18 4.97 -10.96 -8.62
N ARG A 19 4.14 -10.76 -7.58
CA ARG A 19 3.19 -9.64 -7.54
C ARG A 19 3.90 -8.40 -7.01
N ARG A 20 3.75 -7.27 -7.70
CA ARG A 20 4.31 -5.98 -7.29
C ARG A 20 3.35 -5.28 -6.34
N ILE A 21 3.84 -4.81 -5.20
CA ILE A 21 3.11 -4.01 -4.22
C ILE A 21 3.81 -2.65 -4.12
N GLU A 22 3.06 -1.57 -4.30
CA GLU A 22 3.56 -0.19 -4.21
C GLU A 22 2.83 0.56 -3.09
N VAL A 23 3.58 1.31 -2.28
CA VAL A 23 3.02 2.21 -1.26
C VAL A 23 3.43 3.63 -1.60
N ARG A 24 2.45 4.52 -1.76
CA ARG A 24 2.68 5.92 -2.17
C ARG A 24 1.93 6.89 -1.28
N ARG A 25 2.46 8.10 -1.12
CA ARG A 25 1.74 9.19 -0.45
C ARG A 25 0.94 9.97 -1.49
N LEU A 26 -0.38 10.00 -1.34
CA LEU A 26 -1.26 10.83 -2.14
C LEU A 26 -1.63 12.09 -1.35
N ARG A 27 -1.28 13.25 -1.90
CA ARG A 27 -1.70 14.56 -1.34
C ARG A 27 -2.88 15.07 -2.17
N LEU A 28 -4.05 15.17 -1.55
CA LEU A 28 -5.23 15.76 -2.17
C LEU A 28 -5.35 17.21 -1.68
N GLY A 29 -5.12 18.16 -2.59
CA GLY A 29 -5.36 19.57 -2.35
C GLY A 29 -6.73 19.99 -2.88
N ALA A 30 -7.63 20.38 -1.98
CA ALA A 30 -8.83 21.16 -2.29
C ALA A 30 -8.82 22.41 -1.41
N ALA A 31 -9.44 23.51 -1.87
CA ALA A 31 -9.45 24.79 -1.14
C ALA A 31 -9.88 24.59 0.32
N GLY A 32 -8.95 24.79 1.26
CA GLY A 32 -9.18 24.69 2.71
C GLY A 32 -8.86 23.33 3.38
N LEU A 33 -8.65 22.24 2.64
CA LEU A 33 -8.39 20.91 3.23
C LEU A 33 -7.16 20.23 2.59
N ARG A 34 -6.15 19.98 3.42
CA ARG A 34 -4.99 19.13 3.07
C ARG A 34 -5.25 17.72 3.59
N LEU A 35 -5.76 16.84 2.74
CA LEU A 35 -5.95 15.42 3.09
C LEU A 35 -4.76 14.62 2.57
N GLY A 36 -4.02 14.02 3.50
CA GLY A 36 -2.99 13.02 3.19
C GLY A 36 -3.59 11.63 3.18
N ARG A 37 -3.40 10.90 2.07
CA ARG A 37 -3.75 9.48 1.94
C ARG A 37 -2.49 8.67 1.67
N ILE A 38 -2.50 7.42 2.08
CA ILE A 38 -1.54 6.39 1.67
C ILE A 38 -2.23 5.52 0.64
N ALA A 39 -1.67 5.47 -0.55
CA ALA A 39 -2.11 4.60 -1.62
C ALA A 39 -1.36 3.27 -1.52
N LEU A 40 -2.08 2.18 -1.29
CA LEU A 40 -1.57 0.82 -1.44
C LEU A 40 -2.03 0.30 -2.81
N ALA A 41 -1.11 0.16 -3.74
CA ALA A 41 -1.36 -0.47 -5.02
C ALA A 41 -0.89 -1.92 -4.95
N VAL A 42 -1.86 -2.83 -5.03
CA VAL A 42 -1.58 -4.23 -5.28
C VAL A 42 -1.60 -4.37 -6.80
N GLY A 43 -0.45 -4.67 -7.39
CA GLY A 43 -0.30 -4.83 -8.84
C GLY A 43 -1.35 -5.78 -9.40
N PRO A 44 -1.59 -5.77 -10.72
CA PRO A 44 -2.61 -6.63 -11.32
C PRO A 44 -2.40 -8.09 -10.90
N GLU A 45 -3.49 -8.85 -10.83
CA GLU A 45 -3.37 -10.31 -10.81
C GLU A 45 -2.54 -10.78 -12.02
N ARG A 46 -1.87 -11.92 -11.93
CA ARG A 46 -1.11 -12.46 -13.07
C ARG A 46 -2.06 -12.60 -14.27
N GLY A 47 -1.86 -11.79 -15.32
CA GLY A 47 -2.71 -11.74 -16.52
C GLY A 47 -3.86 -10.72 -16.48
N GLY A 48 -4.05 -9.98 -15.39
CA GLY A 48 -5.09 -8.95 -15.26
C GLY A 48 -4.64 -7.55 -15.71
N THR A 49 -5.58 -6.71 -16.13
CA THR A 49 -5.36 -5.30 -16.49
C THR A 49 -5.71 -4.32 -15.37
N SER A 50 -6.49 -4.75 -14.37
CA SER A 50 -6.98 -3.87 -13.30
C SER A 50 -5.93 -3.68 -12.20
N ARG A 51 -5.52 -2.43 -12.00
CA ARG A 51 -4.71 -2.00 -10.86
C ARG A 51 -5.66 -1.52 -9.77
N ILE A 52 -5.84 -2.31 -8.71
CA ILE A 52 -6.67 -1.92 -7.57
C ILE A 52 -5.81 -1.08 -6.62
N TRP A 53 -6.30 0.12 -6.32
CA TRP A 53 -5.70 1.02 -5.34
C TRP A 53 -6.60 1.09 -4.12
N ALA A 54 -6.03 0.83 -2.94
CA ALA A 54 -6.68 1.16 -1.67
C ALA A 54 -6.14 2.51 -1.18
N GLY A 55 -7.05 3.49 -0.99
CA GLY A 55 -6.72 4.76 -0.37
C GLY A 55 -6.95 4.68 1.14
N LEU A 56 -5.87 4.77 1.91
CA LEU A 56 -5.89 4.66 3.37
C LEU A 56 -5.60 6.01 4.01
N SER A 57 -6.25 6.30 5.14
CA SER A 57 -5.78 7.33 6.08
C SER A 57 -4.46 6.89 6.74
N PRO A 58 -3.71 7.82 7.35
CA PRO A 58 -2.53 7.46 8.13
C PRO A 58 -2.80 6.53 9.31
N ALA A 59 -4.01 6.52 9.86
CA ALA A 59 -4.38 5.61 10.95
C ALA A 59 -4.61 4.18 10.42
N GLU A 60 -5.41 4.04 9.36
CA GLU A 60 -5.67 2.75 8.71
C GLU A 60 -4.38 2.13 8.16
N ALA A 61 -3.47 2.93 7.61
CA ALA A 61 -2.18 2.43 7.14
C ALA A 61 -1.30 1.86 8.28
N ARG A 62 -1.33 2.48 9.46
CA ARG A 62 -0.62 1.95 10.64
C ARG A 62 -1.25 0.67 11.15
N GLU A 63 -2.58 0.61 11.19
CA GLU A 63 -3.28 -0.60 11.62
C GLU A 63 -3.03 -1.76 10.67
N LEU A 64 -3.07 -1.53 9.36
CA LEU A 64 -2.72 -2.55 8.37
C LEU A 64 -1.29 -3.07 8.56
N ALA A 65 -0.32 -2.17 8.79
CA ALA A 65 1.06 -2.58 9.05
C ALA A 65 1.18 -3.45 10.30
N ARG A 66 0.47 -3.10 11.38
CA ARG A 66 0.43 -3.90 12.62
C ARG A 66 -0.13 -5.30 12.37
N LEU A 67 -1.22 -5.41 11.60
CA LEU A 67 -1.82 -6.70 11.24
C LEU A 67 -0.86 -7.55 10.39
N LEU A 68 -0.15 -6.95 9.43
CA LEU A 68 0.84 -7.66 8.63
C LEU A 68 1.99 -8.23 9.47
N LEU A 69 2.50 -7.45 10.43
CA LEU A 69 3.57 -7.90 11.32
C LEU A 69 3.12 -9.05 12.23
N ASP A 70 1.93 -8.95 12.83
CA ASP A 70 1.35 -10.01 13.66
C ASP A 70 1.17 -11.33 12.88
N GLN A 71 0.71 -11.26 11.63
CA GLN A 71 0.57 -12.47 10.80
C GLN A 71 1.92 -13.06 10.38
N ALA A 72 2.93 -12.22 10.10
CA ALA A 72 4.28 -12.68 9.79
C ALA A 72 4.86 -13.48 10.96
N GLU A 73 4.83 -12.91 12.17
CA GLU A 73 5.32 -13.55 13.39
C GLU A 73 4.61 -14.89 13.65
N ARG A 74 3.28 -14.93 13.52
CA ARG A 74 2.52 -16.19 13.66
C ARG A 74 2.94 -17.24 12.64
N THR A 75 3.22 -16.84 11.40
CA THR A 75 3.62 -17.75 10.33
C THR A 75 5.02 -18.30 10.56
N GLU A 76 5.97 -17.45 10.99
CA GLU A 76 7.34 -17.83 11.32
C GLU A 76 7.38 -18.82 12.50
N ASN A 77 6.58 -18.55 13.53
CA ASN A 77 6.45 -19.44 14.69
C ASN A 77 5.86 -20.80 14.31
N ALA A 78 4.86 -20.82 13.42
CA ALA A 78 4.25 -22.06 12.94
C ALA A 78 5.21 -22.89 12.08
N ALA A 79 6.12 -22.26 11.33
CA ALA A 79 7.11 -22.94 10.50
C ALA A 79 8.31 -23.48 11.31
N SER A 80 8.48 -23.02 12.55
CA SER A 80 9.59 -23.41 13.45
C SER A 80 9.19 -24.50 14.45
N SER A 81 7.95 -24.98 14.39
CA SER A 81 7.38 -26.03 15.25
C SER A 81 7.29 -27.36 14.52
#